data_AF-A0A9W5LI99-F1
#
_entry.id   AF-A0A9W5LI99-F1
#
_cell.length_a   1.000
_cell.length_b   1.000
_cell.length_c   1.000
_cell.angle_alpha   90.00
_cell.angle_beta   90.00
_cell.angle_gamma   90.00
#
_symmetry.space_group_name_H-M   'P 1'
#
loop_
_entity.id
_entity.type
_entity.pdbx_description
1 polymer ?
#
loop_
_entity_poly.entity_id
_entity_poly.type
_entity_poly.pdbx_seq_one_letter_code
_entity_poly.pdbx_strand_id
1 'polypeptide(L)'
;MKYTCPVCGFKGLTEPAYVREGNYSYEICPCCGFQFGFDDYDMQREDGSYFEPSESIVAYRKNWLADGSVIFSPECFPEHQQKANRVLQHHLIEQLKQLNVHLPS
;
A
#
# COMPACT_ATOMS: atom_id res chain seq x y z
N MET A 1 -8.56 -14.41 -8.82
CA MET A 1 -7.12 -14.11 -8.64
C MET A 1 -7.01 -13.00 -7.61
N LYS A 2 -5.96 -12.97 -6.79
CA LYS A 2 -5.73 -11.87 -5.83
C LYS A 2 -4.67 -10.94 -6.41
N TYR A 3 -4.90 -9.64 -6.37
CA TYR A 3 -3.98 -8.63 -6.90
C TYR A 3 -3.04 -8.12 -5.81
N THR A 4 -1.88 -7.61 -6.22
CA THR A 4 -0.84 -7.09 -5.32
C THR A 4 -1.03 -5.60 -5.12
N CYS A 5 -1.06 -5.16 -3.86
CA CYS A 5 -1.01 -3.75 -3.53
C CYS A 5 0.35 -3.16 -3.92
N PRO A 6 0.39 -2.12 -4.79
CA PRO A 6 1.65 -1.48 -5.18
C PRO A 6 2.28 -0.68 -4.05
N VAL A 7 1.54 -0.36 -2.99
CA VAL A 7 2.05 0.36 -1.81
C VAL A 7 2.77 -0.59 -0.87
N CYS A 8 2.10 -1.62 -0.35
CA CYS A 8 2.68 -2.47 0.69
C CYS A 8 3.13 -3.85 0.22
N GLY A 9 2.74 -4.29 -0.99
CA GLY A 9 3.08 -5.62 -1.52
C GLY A 9 2.14 -6.73 -1.06
N PHE A 10 1.05 -6.39 -0.37
CA PHE A 10 0.03 -7.36 0.05
C PHE A 10 -0.68 -8.00 -1.15
N LYS A 11 -0.68 -9.33 -1.21
CA LYS A 11 -1.33 -10.16 -2.24
C LYS A 11 -2.75 -10.55 -1.84
N GLY A 12 -3.63 -9.56 -1.72
CA GLY A 12 -5.00 -9.80 -1.28
C GLY A 12 -6.02 -8.78 -1.73
N LEU A 13 -5.67 -7.92 -2.69
CA LEU A 13 -6.65 -7.02 -3.30
C LEU A 13 -7.67 -7.81 -4.12
N THR A 14 -8.92 -7.36 -4.10
CA THR A 14 -10.03 -7.91 -4.87
C THR A 14 -9.96 -7.52 -6.34
N GLU A 15 -9.46 -6.33 -6.63
CA GLU A 15 -9.31 -5.75 -7.96
C GLU A 15 -7.88 -5.23 -8.19
N PRO A 16 -7.44 -5.11 -9.45
CA PRO A 16 -6.14 -4.48 -9.73
C PRO A 16 -6.19 -3.00 -9.32
N ALA A 17 -5.18 -2.54 -8.57
CA ALA A 17 -5.07 -1.15 -8.11
C ALA A 17 -5.22 -0.12 -9.25
N TYR A 18 -4.60 -0.41 -10.39
CA TYR A 18 -4.65 0.40 -11.61
C TYR A 18 -5.01 -0.49 -12.80
N VAL A 19 -6.03 -0.13 -13.57
CA VAL A 19 -6.36 -0.78 -14.84
C VAL A 19 -5.83 0.06 -16.02
N ARG A 20 -5.64 -0.60 -17.17
CA ARG A 20 -5.34 0.12 -18.42
C ARG A 20 -6.49 1.08 -18.71
N GLU A 21 -6.15 2.27 -19.24
CA GLU A 21 -7.06 3.40 -19.55
C GLU A 21 -7.26 4.45 -18.44
N GLY A 22 -6.48 4.40 -17.35
CA GLY A 22 -6.53 5.45 -16.31
C GLY A 22 -7.69 5.31 -15.34
N ASN A 23 -8.35 4.14 -15.32
CA ASN A 23 -9.33 3.81 -14.30
C ASN A 23 -8.64 3.17 -13.08
N TYR A 24 -9.23 3.38 -11.90
CA TYR A 24 -8.76 2.89 -10.60
C TYR A 24 -9.78 1.92 -10.03
N SER A 25 -9.37 0.99 -9.15
CA SER A 25 -10.33 0.12 -8.49
C SER A 25 -11.16 0.82 -7.41
N TYR A 26 -10.70 1.97 -6.92
CA TYR A 26 -11.25 2.63 -5.71
C TYR A 26 -11.22 1.75 -4.45
N GLU A 27 -10.59 0.57 -4.54
CA GLU A 27 -10.41 -0.34 -3.43
C GLU A 27 -9.47 0.30 -2.39
N ILE A 28 -9.81 0.10 -1.12
CA ILE A 28 -8.92 0.42 -0.01
C ILE A 28 -8.14 -0.84 0.33
N CYS A 29 -6.81 -0.76 0.30
CA CYS A 29 -5.99 -1.89 0.65
C CYS A 29 -6.21 -2.29 2.13
N PRO A 30 -6.66 -3.51 2.46
CA PRO A 30 -6.91 -3.90 3.86
C PRO A 30 -5.63 -4.01 4.68
N CYS A 31 -4.47 -4.10 4.03
CA CYS A 31 -3.18 -4.06 4.70
C CYS A 31 -2.78 -2.63 5.06
N CYS A 32 -2.53 -1.76 4.07
CA CYS A 32 -1.93 -0.43 4.33
C CYS A 32 -2.93 0.75 4.37
N GLY A 33 -4.20 0.53 4.04
CA GLY A 33 -5.23 1.56 4.05
C GLY A 33 -5.21 2.53 2.87
N PHE A 34 -4.28 2.37 1.92
CA PHE A 34 -4.24 3.23 0.73
C PHE A 34 -5.46 2.97 -0.16
N GLN A 35 -6.14 4.05 -0.56
CA GLN A 35 -7.24 4.03 -1.51
C GLN A 35 -6.76 4.43 -2.90
N PHE A 36 -6.99 3.57 -3.91
CA PHE A 36 -6.58 3.84 -5.29
C PHE A 36 -7.56 4.81 -5.97
N GLY A 37 -7.08 5.74 -6.81
CA GLY A 37 -7.93 6.71 -7.52
C GLY A 37 -8.30 7.96 -6.71
N PHE A 38 -7.81 8.05 -5.48
CA PHE A 38 -7.75 9.28 -4.67
C PHE A 38 -6.31 9.56 -4.22
N ASP A 39 -5.35 9.04 -5.00
CA ASP A 39 -3.92 9.00 -4.70
C ASP A 39 -3.21 10.35 -4.90
N ASP A 40 -3.90 11.36 -5.41
CA ASP A 40 -3.43 12.72 -5.69
C ASP A 40 -4.07 13.80 -4.78
N TYR A 41 -5.26 13.57 -4.23
CA TYR A 41 -6.07 14.62 -3.57
C TYR A 41 -5.39 15.31 -2.37
N ASP A 42 -4.62 14.58 -1.57
CA ASP A 42 -3.90 15.12 -0.41
C ASP A 42 -2.40 15.34 -0.66
N MET A 43 -1.94 15.08 -1.90
CA MET A 43 -0.54 15.20 -2.30
C MET A 43 -0.44 16.25 -3.41
N GLN A 44 -0.77 17.49 -3.06
CA GLN A 44 -0.43 18.65 -3.86
C GLN A 44 0.94 19.16 -3.42
N ARG A 45 1.84 19.37 -4.39
CA ARG A 45 3.14 20.00 -4.16
C ARG A 45 2.91 21.48 -3.85
N GLU A 46 3.90 22.13 -3.23
CA GLU A 46 3.83 23.56 -2.89
C GLU A 46 3.56 24.48 -4.10
N ASP A 47 3.92 24.01 -5.31
CA ASP A 47 3.69 24.72 -6.58
C ASP A 47 2.28 24.50 -7.18
N GLY A 48 1.40 23.77 -6.48
CA GLY A 48 0.04 23.50 -6.92
C GLY A 48 -0.09 22.32 -7.90
N SER A 49 1.02 21.68 -8.29
CA SER A 49 0.97 20.44 -9.08
C SER A 49 0.68 19.22 -8.22
N TYR A 50 0.09 18.18 -8.82
CA TYR A 50 -0.16 16.90 -8.14
C TYR A 50 1.04 15.97 -8.31
N PHE A 51 1.31 15.13 -7.31
CA PHE A 51 2.28 14.05 -7.45
C PHE A 51 1.79 13.04 -8.49
N GLU A 52 2.71 12.49 -9.29
CA GLU A 52 2.40 11.32 -10.13
C GLU A 52 1.99 10.14 -9.23
N PRO A 53 1.10 9.23 -9.66
CA PRO A 53 0.67 8.06 -8.85
C PRO A 53 1.85 7.25 -8.26
N SER A 54 2.97 7.20 -8.99
CA SER A 54 4.17 6.51 -8.51
C SER A 54 4.85 7.22 -7.32
N GLU A 55 4.78 8.55 -7.25
CA GLU A 55 5.37 9.33 -6.16
C GLU A 55 4.49 9.29 -4.89
N SER A 56 3.16 9.37 -5.03
CA SER A 56 2.24 9.30 -3.88
C SER A 56 2.27 7.93 -3.19
N ILE A 57 2.36 6.85 -3.97
CA ILE A 57 2.59 5.49 -3.48
C ILE A 57 3.87 5.41 -2.65
N VAL A 58 4.98 5.99 -3.13
CA VAL A 58 6.26 5.96 -2.43
C VAL A 58 6.20 6.77 -1.13
N ALA A 59 5.60 7.95 -1.15
CA ALA A 59 5.43 8.80 0.02
C ALA A 59 4.55 8.12 1.09
N TYR A 60 3.39 7.58 0.69
CA TYR A 60 2.50 6.89 1.62
C TYR A 60 3.17 5.65 2.22
N ARG A 61 3.84 4.82 1.39
CA ARG A 61 4.58 3.65 1.88
C ARG A 61 5.59 4.06 2.96
N LYS A 62 6.35 5.14 2.73
CA LYS A 62 7.35 5.61 3.70
C LYS A 62 6.70 5.96 5.05
N ASN A 63 5.58 6.68 5.03
CA ASN A 63 4.86 7.04 6.26
C ASN A 63 4.29 5.81 6.96
N TRP A 64 3.62 4.93 6.21
CA TRP A 64 3.10 3.67 6.75
C TRP A 64 4.19 2.78 7.38
N LEU A 65 5.39 2.73 6.78
CA LEU A 65 6.55 2.04 7.36
C LEU A 65 7.04 2.73 8.64
N ALA A 66 7.09 4.06 8.66
CA ALA A 66 7.49 4.83 9.85
C ALA A 66 6.51 4.65 11.02
N ASP A 67 5.22 4.50 10.72
CA ASP A 67 4.17 4.21 11.71
C ASP A 67 4.19 2.73 12.17
N GLY A 68 5.10 1.93 11.64
CA GLY A 68 5.34 0.54 12.02
C GLY A 68 4.38 -0.45 11.38
N SER A 69 3.97 -0.19 10.13
CA SER A 69 3.21 -1.11 9.28
C SER A 69 1.90 -1.59 9.92
N VAL A 70 1.12 -0.63 10.43
CA VAL A 70 -0.19 -0.88 11.04
C VAL A 70 -1.16 -1.40 9.97
N ILE A 71 -1.89 -2.46 10.29
CA ILE A 71 -2.88 -3.07 9.41
C ILE A 71 -4.18 -2.27 9.50
N PHE A 72 -4.72 -1.88 8.35
CA PHE A 72 -5.93 -1.08 8.25
C PHE A 72 -7.20 -1.87 8.61
N SER A 73 -7.36 -3.06 8.05
CA SER A 73 -8.49 -3.97 8.31
C SER A 73 -7.98 -5.34 8.76
N PRO A 74 -7.63 -5.51 10.06
CA PRO A 74 -7.09 -6.76 10.60
C PRO A 74 -7.94 -7.99 10.30
N GLU A 75 -9.26 -7.84 10.25
CA GLU A 75 -10.25 -8.87 9.92
C GLU A 75 -10.17 -9.36 8.46
N CYS A 76 -9.62 -8.53 7.57
CA CYS A 76 -9.41 -8.85 6.16
C CYS A 76 -7.95 -9.25 5.87
N PHE A 77 -7.08 -9.25 6.88
CA PHE A 77 -5.67 -9.61 6.76
C PHE A 77 -5.38 -10.98 7.39
N PRO A 78 -4.50 -11.83 6.81
CA PRO A 78 -4.26 -13.16 7.35
C PRO A 78 -3.74 -13.14 8.80
N GLU A 79 -4.47 -13.77 9.73
CA GLU A 79 -4.14 -13.79 11.17
C GLU A 79 -2.71 -14.25 11.46
N HIS A 80 -2.24 -15.28 10.76
CA HIS A 80 -0.88 -15.82 10.93
C HIS A 80 0.23 -14.87 10.44
N GLN A 81 -0.11 -13.78 9.74
CA GLN A 81 0.83 -12.80 9.21
C GLN A 81 0.87 -11.51 10.04
N GLN A 82 0.08 -11.43 11.12
CA GLN A 82 -0.04 -10.24 11.94
C GLN A 82 0.17 -10.49 13.43
N LYS A 83 0.60 -9.44 14.12
CA LYS A 83 0.70 -9.41 15.58
C LYS A 83 0.42 -8.00 16.07
N ALA A 84 -0.52 -7.86 17.01
CA ALA A 84 -0.93 -6.57 17.56
C ALA A 84 -1.27 -5.53 16.46
N ASN A 85 -2.09 -5.93 15.49
CA ASN A 85 -2.52 -5.12 14.34
C ASN A 85 -1.38 -4.60 13.47
N ARG A 86 -0.24 -5.30 13.42
CA ARG A 86 0.92 -4.96 12.59
C ARG A 86 1.34 -6.16 11.76
N VAL A 87 1.86 -5.90 10.57
CA VAL A 87 2.45 -6.95 9.72
C VAL A 87 3.69 -7.51 10.41
N LEU A 88 3.79 -8.84 10.54
CA LEU A 88 4.98 -9.50 11.06
C LEU A 88 6.19 -9.17 10.18
N GLN A 89 7.34 -8.89 10.79
CA GLN A 89 8.53 -8.40 10.08
C GLN A 89 8.96 -9.28 8.90
N HIS A 90 8.97 -10.61 9.06
CA HIS A 90 9.35 -11.51 7.97
C HIS A 90 8.34 -11.48 6.81
N HIS A 91 7.04 -11.36 7.10
CA HIS A 91 6.03 -11.20 6.05
C HIS A 91 6.12 -9.83 5.38
N LEU A 92 6.38 -8.76 6.14
CA LEU A 92 6.59 -7.42 5.60
C LEU A 92 7.75 -7.40 4.60
N ILE A 93 8.89 -8.02 4.96
CA ILE A 93 10.05 -8.15 4.06
C ILE A 93 9.66 -8.85 2.75
N GLU A 94 8.91 -9.96 2.83
CA GLU A 94 8.47 -10.70 1.64
C GLU A 94 7.44 -9.94 0.79
N GLN A 95 6.59 -9.10 1.40
CA GLN A 95 5.70 -8.22 0.65
C GLN A 95 6.51 -7.15 -0.11
N LEU A 96 7.45 -6.48 0.56
CA LEU A 96 8.23 -5.38 -0.04
C LEU A 96 9.21 -5.85 -1.13
N LYS A 97 9.78 -7.05 -1.00
CA LYS A 97 10.63 -7.66 -2.04
C LYS A 97 9.91 -7.76 -3.39
N GLN A 98 8.59 -8.00 -3.40
CA GLN A 98 7.80 -8.08 -4.63
C GLN A 98 7.70 -6.74 -5.37
N LEU A 99 7.95 -5.66 -4.65
CA LEU A 99 7.97 -4.29 -5.16
C LEU A 99 9.40 -3.79 -5.44
N ASN A 100 10.43 -4.64 -5.28
CA ASN A 100 11.84 -4.25 -5.26
C ASN A 100 12.17 -3.18 -4.20
N VAL A 101 11.44 -3.19 -3.07
CA VAL A 101 11.68 -2.31 -1.93
C VAL A 101 12.42 -3.09 -0.85
N HIS A 102 13.52 -2.52 -0.34
CA HIS A 102 14.35 -3.13 0.70
C HIS A 102 14.30 -2.28 1.97
N LEU A 103 14.02 -2.92 3.12
CA LEU A 103 14.11 -2.26 4.41
C LEU A 103 15.59 -2.14 4.82
N PRO A 104 16.00 -1.01 5.43
CA PRO A 104 17.32 -0.90 6.03
C PRO A 104 17.47 -1.95 7.13
N SER A 105 18.64 -2.59 7.16
CA SER A 105 19.01 -3.63 8.15
C SER A 105 19.25 -3.04 9.53
#